data_AF-A0A0B1SKY8-F1
#
_entry.id   AF-A0A0B1SKY8-F1
#
_cell.length_a   1.000
_cell.length_b   1.000
_cell.length_c   1.000
_cell.angle_alpha   90.00
_cell.angle_beta   90.00
_cell.angle_gamma   90.00
#
_symmetry.space_group_name_H-M   'P 1'
#
loop_
_entity.id
_entity.type
_entity.pdbx_description
1 polymer ?
#
loop_
_entity_poly.entity_id
_entity_poly.type
_entity_poly.pdbx_seq_one_letter_code
_entity_poly.pdbx_strand_id
1 'polypeptide(L)'
;LKGAFFTAPPVPHLSRPLFFELATVPHFNGKCSLPDEQSAIEYFTNIRSANYILHSEDISPVVLDGWLTGKKHWLNNGHKSRMIPTRHHSALQAFVTQNAPQLEEYGLVMNSSLEHNTISINTEEGREDYHMIKIEL
;
A
#
# COMPACT_ATOMS: atom_id res chain seq x y z
N LEU A 1 -11.19 -44.51 6.93
CA LEU A 1 -10.51 -43.32 6.37
C LEU A 1 -10.77 -42.14 7.30
N LYS A 2 -9.83 -41.81 8.20
CA LYS A 2 -9.94 -40.64 9.09
C LYS A 2 -9.38 -39.43 8.34
N GLY A 3 -10.23 -38.46 8.04
CA GLY A 3 -9.83 -37.18 7.47
C GLY A 3 -9.06 -36.37 8.52
N ALA A 4 -7.79 -36.10 8.27
CA ALA A 4 -7.02 -35.16 9.05
C ALA A 4 -7.46 -33.74 8.68
N PHE A 5 -8.13 -33.06 9.62
CA PHE A 5 -8.32 -31.62 9.54
C PHE A 5 -6.96 -30.96 9.77
N PHE A 6 -6.35 -30.46 8.70
CA PHE A 6 -5.20 -29.57 8.84
C PHE A 6 -5.72 -28.25 9.42
N THR A 7 -5.47 -28.02 10.71
CA THR A 7 -5.63 -26.70 11.31
C THR A 7 -4.60 -25.79 10.65
N ALA A 8 -5.06 -24.70 10.02
CA ALA A 8 -4.17 -23.68 9.50
C ALA A 8 -3.21 -23.21 10.62
N PRO A 9 -1.92 -22.99 10.33
CA PRO A 9 -0.99 -22.50 11.32
C PRO A 9 -1.49 -21.19 11.93
N PRO A 10 -1.29 -20.96 13.23
CA PRO A 10 -1.71 -19.72 13.88
C PRO A 10 -1.04 -18.53 13.17
N VAL A 11 -1.86 -17.63 12.65
CA VAL A 11 -1.39 -16.40 12.02
C VAL A 11 -0.87 -15.48 13.12
N PRO A 12 0.38 -15.01 13.06
CA PRO A 12 0.91 -14.08 14.06
C PRO A 12 0.04 -12.81 14.10
N HIS A 13 -0.58 -12.55 15.24
CA HIS A 13 -1.28 -11.29 15.45
C HIS A 13 -0.27 -10.21 15.84
N LEU A 14 -0.15 -9.20 15.00
CA LEU A 14 0.67 -8.02 15.30
C LEU A 14 0.01 -7.26 16.44
N SER A 15 0.63 -7.23 17.62
CA SER A 15 0.11 -6.53 18.80
C SER A 15 0.15 -5.01 18.64
N ARG A 16 0.91 -4.50 17.67
CA ARG A 16 1.02 -3.10 17.28
C ARG A 16 1.21 -2.99 15.76
N PRO A 17 0.73 -1.90 15.14
CA PRO A 17 1.05 -1.63 13.74
C PRO A 17 2.56 -1.52 13.55
N LEU A 18 3.06 -2.12 12.48
CA LEU A 18 4.47 -2.04 12.11
C LEU A 18 4.72 -0.73 11.35
N PHE A 19 5.79 -0.02 11.70
CA PHE A 19 6.19 1.19 11.00
C PHE A 19 7.34 0.91 10.05
N PHE A 20 7.18 1.34 8.80
CA PHE A 20 8.17 1.26 7.74
C PHE A 20 8.24 2.62 7.03
N GLU A 21 9.36 2.91 6.40
CA GLU A 21 9.43 4.08 5.52
C GLU A 21 8.92 3.78 4.11
N LEU A 22 9.13 2.53 3.68
CA LEU A 22 8.72 1.98 2.41
C LEU A 22 8.15 0.58 2.62
N ALA A 23 7.00 0.30 2.02
CA ALA A 23 6.37 -1.02 2.03
C ALA A 23 5.82 -1.33 0.64
N THR A 24 5.83 -2.60 0.25
CA THR A 24 5.24 -3.03 -1.02
C THR A 24 3.89 -3.69 -0.75
N VAL A 25 2.85 -3.27 -1.47
CA VAL A 25 1.55 -3.93 -1.41
C VAL A 25 1.72 -5.39 -1.87
N PRO A 26 1.20 -6.38 -1.11
CA PRO A 26 1.40 -7.79 -1.43
C PRO A 26 1.03 -8.10 -2.86
N HIS A 27 1.95 -8.69 -3.62
CA HIS A 27 1.72 -9.04 -5.01
C HIS A 27 2.39 -10.37 -5.37
N PHE A 28 1.85 -11.04 -6.37
CA PHE A 28 2.37 -12.28 -6.93
C PHE A 28 2.27 -12.20 -8.46
N ASN A 29 3.36 -12.52 -9.17
CA ASN A 29 3.45 -12.44 -10.63
C ASN A 29 2.94 -11.10 -11.21
N GLY A 30 3.30 -9.98 -10.58
CA GLY A 30 2.87 -8.65 -11.03
C GLY A 30 1.39 -8.33 -10.80
N LYS A 31 0.70 -9.06 -9.94
CA LYS A 31 -0.70 -8.77 -9.58
C LYS A 31 -0.85 -8.61 -8.08
N CYS A 32 -1.69 -7.67 -7.66
CA CYS A 32 -2.03 -7.56 -6.24
C CYS A 32 -2.61 -8.89 -5.74
N SER A 33 -2.09 -9.36 -4.61
CA SER A 33 -2.45 -10.66 -4.01
C SER A 33 -3.43 -10.54 -2.84
N LEU A 34 -3.88 -9.31 -2.54
CA LEU A 34 -4.92 -9.08 -1.54
C LEU A 34 -6.27 -9.54 -2.13
N PRO A 35 -6.93 -10.56 -1.53
CA PRO A 35 -8.04 -11.26 -2.17
C PRO A 35 -9.36 -10.48 -2.13
N ASP A 36 -9.55 -9.60 -1.14
CA ASP A 36 -10.78 -8.86 -0.91
C ASP A 36 -10.52 -7.53 -0.18
N GLU A 37 -11.59 -6.72 -0.04
CA GLU A 37 -11.55 -5.43 0.64
C GLU A 37 -11.13 -5.58 2.11
N GLN A 38 -11.61 -6.60 2.82
CA GLN A 38 -11.31 -6.80 4.24
C GLN A 38 -9.81 -7.05 4.47
N SER A 39 -9.20 -7.86 3.61
CA SER A 39 -7.76 -8.14 3.61
C SER A 39 -6.94 -6.89 3.30
N ALA A 40 -7.43 -6.05 2.38
CA ALA A 40 -6.80 -4.77 2.07
C ALA A 40 -6.89 -3.79 3.25
N ILE A 41 -8.06 -3.66 3.88
CA ILE A 41 -8.26 -2.85 5.09
C ILE A 41 -7.29 -3.31 6.18
N GLU A 42 -7.26 -4.61 6.47
CA GLU A 42 -6.38 -5.17 7.50
C GLU A 42 -4.91 -4.86 7.23
N TYR A 43 -4.46 -5.05 5.98
CA TYR A 43 -3.09 -4.71 5.57
C TYR A 43 -2.78 -3.22 5.79
N PHE A 44 -3.63 -2.31 5.29
CA PHE A 44 -3.36 -0.87 5.38
C PHE A 44 -3.56 -0.28 6.78
N THR A 45 -4.33 -0.96 7.64
CA THR A 45 -4.43 -0.63 9.06
C THR A 45 -3.18 -1.09 9.82
N ASN A 46 -2.70 -2.32 9.60
CA ASN A 46 -1.61 -2.90 10.39
C ASN A 46 -0.20 -2.54 9.90
N ILE A 47 -0.03 -2.33 8.60
CA ILE A 47 1.23 -1.87 8.02
C ILE A 47 1.15 -0.36 7.91
N ARG A 48 2.07 0.35 8.54
CA ARG A 48 2.16 1.81 8.55
C ARG A 48 3.40 2.23 7.77
N SER A 49 3.20 2.79 6.59
CA SER A 49 4.28 3.29 5.75
C SER A 49 4.00 4.69 5.23
N ALA A 50 5.05 5.50 5.12
CA ALA A 50 4.99 6.78 4.42
C ALA A 50 4.87 6.57 2.90
N ASN A 51 5.47 5.50 2.37
CA ASN A 51 5.48 5.17 0.95
C ASN A 51 5.05 3.71 0.72
N TYR A 52 4.03 3.51 -0.11
CA TYR A 52 3.59 2.20 -0.57
C TYR A 52 3.91 2.03 -2.04
N ILE A 53 4.56 0.93 -2.41
CA ILE A 53 4.70 0.53 -3.81
C ILE A 53 3.51 -0.35 -4.18
N LEU A 54 2.74 0.05 -5.19
CA LEU A 54 1.62 -0.70 -5.73
C LEU A 54 1.98 -1.26 -7.11
N HIS A 55 1.95 -2.58 -7.26
CA HIS A 55 2.06 -3.17 -8.58
C HIS A 55 0.79 -2.90 -9.39
N SER A 56 0.88 -2.04 -10.41
CA SER A 56 -0.29 -1.42 -11.05
C SER A 56 -0.65 -1.96 -12.44
N GLU A 57 -0.20 -3.16 -12.76
CA GLU A 57 -0.54 -3.84 -14.03
C GLU A 57 -1.99 -4.32 -14.08
N ASP A 58 -2.50 -4.82 -12.96
CA ASP A 58 -3.88 -5.30 -12.80
C ASP A 58 -4.37 -4.92 -11.41
N ILE A 59 -5.05 -3.77 -11.31
CA ILE A 59 -5.47 -3.18 -10.03
C ILE A 59 -6.94 -3.42 -9.81
N SER A 60 -7.26 -4.13 -8.72
CA SER A 60 -8.63 -4.26 -8.26
C SER A 60 -9.06 -3.00 -7.49
N PRO A 61 -10.25 -2.42 -7.78
CA PRO A 61 -10.80 -1.30 -7.03
C PRO A 61 -10.86 -1.55 -5.52
N VAL A 62 -11.14 -2.78 -5.10
CA VAL A 62 -11.24 -3.17 -3.68
C VAL A 62 -9.96 -2.91 -2.89
N VAL A 63 -8.80 -2.91 -3.56
CA VAL A 63 -7.51 -2.62 -2.93
C VAL A 63 -7.37 -1.12 -2.67
N LEU A 64 -7.87 -0.28 -3.58
CA LEU A 64 -7.83 1.18 -3.45
C LEU A 64 -8.85 1.65 -2.40
N ASP A 65 -10.05 1.04 -2.40
CA ASP A 65 -11.07 1.29 -1.39
C ASP A 65 -10.58 0.83 -0.01
N GLY A 66 -9.96 -0.35 0.07
CA GLY A 66 -9.35 -0.84 1.30
C GLY A 66 -8.19 0.03 1.79
N TRP A 67 -7.43 0.67 0.90
CA TRP A 67 -6.42 1.66 1.28
C TRP A 67 -7.05 2.90 1.90
N LEU A 68 -8.07 3.47 1.25
CA LEU A 68 -8.80 4.62 1.74
C LEU A 68 -9.40 4.37 3.13
N THR A 69 -10.11 3.23 3.28
CA THR A 69 -10.76 2.83 4.52
C THR A 69 -9.74 2.47 5.60
N GLY A 70 -8.73 1.66 5.29
CA GLY A 70 -7.72 1.24 6.27
C GLY A 70 -6.89 2.39 6.81
N LYS A 71 -6.66 3.44 5.99
CA LYS A 71 -5.94 4.64 6.42
C LYS A 71 -6.77 5.67 7.15
N LYS A 72 -8.10 5.66 6.98
CA LYS A 72 -9.00 6.47 7.83
C LYS A 72 -8.78 6.21 9.32
N HIS A 73 -8.41 4.99 9.72
CA HIS A 73 -8.07 4.67 11.12
C HIS A 73 -6.95 5.55 11.70
N TRP A 74 -6.08 6.09 10.84
CA TRP A 74 -4.90 6.87 11.23
C TRP A 74 -5.08 8.37 11.06
N LEU A 75 -6.28 8.82 10.66
CA LEU A 75 -6.65 10.22 10.56
C LEU A 75 -6.26 10.97 11.84
N ASN A 76 -5.65 12.16 11.70
CA ASN A 76 -5.15 13.03 12.79
C ASN A 76 -3.79 12.67 13.42
N ASN A 77 -3.12 11.60 12.98
CA ASN A 77 -1.76 11.32 13.46
C ASN A 77 -0.67 12.09 12.71
N GLY A 78 -1.03 13.02 11.80
CA GLY A 78 -0.10 13.86 11.03
C GLY A 78 0.72 13.13 9.95
N HIS A 79 0.55 11.82 9.80
CA HIS A 79 1.35 11.01 8.89
C HIS A 79 0.68 10.92 7.52
N LYS A 80 1.29 11.57 6.52
CA LYS A 80 0.88 11.43 5.13
C LYS A 80 1.32 10.06 4.60
N SER A 81 0.46 9.39 3.84
CA SER A 81 0.79 8.14 3.16
C SER A 81 0.71 8.31 1.66
N ARG A 82 1.74 7.86 0.94
CA ARG A 82 1.81 7.94 -0.52
C ARG A 82 1.68 6.56 -1.13
N MET A 83 0.91 6.44 -2.19
CA MET A 83 0.85 5.26 -3.05
C MET A 83 1.62 5.55 -4.33
N ILE A 84 2.61 4.72 -4.64
CA ILE A 84 3.50 4.84 -5.80
C ILE A 84 3.23 3.64 -6.72
N PRO A 85 2.48 3.82 -7.81
CA PRO A 85 2.20 2.74 -8.74
C PRO A 85 3.43 2.39 -9.59
N THR A 86 3.65 1.12 -9.92
CA THR A 86 4.78 0.69 -10.76
C THR A 86 4.66 1.14 -12.23
N ARG A 87 3.44 1.35 -12.72
CA ARG A 87 3.08 1.78 -14.07
C ARG A 87 1.92 2.79 -14.04
N HIS A 88 1.79 3.58 -15.09
CA HIS A 88 0.58 4.41 -15.27
C HIS A 88 -0.64 3.55 -15.56
N HIS A 89 -1.77 3.87 -14.92
CA HIS A 89 -3.03 3.17 -15.12
C HIS A 89 -4.22 4.15 -14.98
N SER A 90 -5.13 4.17 -15.95
CA SER A 90 -6.26 5.13 -15.99
C SER A 90 -7.23 4.95 -14.82
N ALA A 91 -7.44 3.72 -14.35
CA ALA A 91 -8.26 3.44 -13.17
C ALA A 91 -7.74 4.16 -11.90
N LEU A 92 -6.42 4.35 -11.77
CA LEU A 92 -5.85 5.12 -10.65
C LEU A 92 -6.19 6.60 -10.76
N GLN A 93 -6.15 7.17 -11.97
CA GLN A 93 -6.55 8.55 -12.20
C GLN A 93 -8.03 8.75 -11.89
N ALA A 94 -8.89 7.84 -12.36
CA ALA A 94 -10.31 7.87 -12.06
C ALA A 94 -10.57 7.79 -10.55
N PHE A 95 -9.89 6.88 -9.85
CA PHE A 95 -9.98 6.76 -8.39
C PHE A 95 -9.58 8.06 -7.67
N VAL A 96 -8.47 8.69 -8.08
CA VAL A 96 -8.00 9.96 -7.51
C VAL A 96 -9.03 11.06 -7.73
N THR A 97 -9.57 11.18 -8.95
CA THR A 97 -10.58 12.20 -9.25
C THR A 97 -11.87 11.98 -8.44
N GLN A 98 -12.33 10.74 -8.31
CA GLN A 98 -13.56 10.41 -7.60
C GLN A 98 -13.44 10.62 -6.09
N ASN A 99 -12.26 10.34 -5.51
CA ASN A 99 -12.05 10.35 -4.06
C ASN A 99 -11.18 11.51 -3.57
N ALA A 100 -10.96 12.53 -4.39
CA ALA A 100 -10.09 13.66 -4.07
C ALA A 100 -10.35 14.29 -2.68
N PRO A 101 -11.61 14.52 -2.26
CA PRO A 101 -11.88 15.08 -0.93
C PRO A 101 -11.44 14.15 0.21
N GLN A 102 -11.72 12.85 0.10
CA GLN A 102 -11.33 11.88 1.13
C GLN A 102 -9.81 11.67 1.17
N LEU A 103 -9.16 11.68 0.00
CA LEU A 103 -7.70 11.58 -0.07
C LEU A 103 -7.03 12.77 0.63
N GLU A 104 -7.52 13.99 0.39
CA GLU A 104 -7.03 15.19 1.06
C GLU A 104 -7.26 15.13 2.58
N GLU A 105 -8.50 14.82 2.99
CA GLU A 105 -8.88 14.69 4.39
C GLU A 105 -7.99 13.67 5.12
N TYR A 106 -7.72 12.52 4.48
CA TYR A 106 -6.97 11.41 5.09
C TYR A 106 -5.45 11.55 4.93
N GLY A 107 -4.96 12.63 4.33
CA GLY A 107 -3.53 12.85 4.08
C GLY A 107 -2.92 11.82 3.13
N LEU A 108 -3.72 11.30 2.19
CA LEU A 108 -3.32 10.30 1.21
C LEU A 108 -2.98 10.95 -0.12
N VAL A 109 -1.93 10.45 -0.76
CA VAL A 109 -1.48 10.95 -2.06
C VAL A 109 -1.21 9.78 -2.99
N MET A 110 -1.77 9.83 -4.20
CA MET A 110 -1.36 8.95 -5.30
C MET A 110 -0.29 9.67 -6.12
N ASN A 111 0.90 9.07 -6.22
CA ASN A 111 1.99 9.62 -7.00
C ASN A 111 1.92 9.19 -8.48
N SER A 112 2.80 9.76 -9.30
CA SER A 112 3.12 9.28 -10.64
C SER A 112 3.66 7.84 -10.62
N SER A 113 3.87 7.23 -11.79
CA SER A 113 4.50 5.92 -11.89
C SER A 113 5.92 5.92 -11.31
N LEU A 114 6.38 4.75 -10.87
CA LEU A 114 7.62 4.57 -10.12
C LEU A 114 8.84 5.21 -10.80
N GLU A 115 8.95 5.12 -12.12
CA GLU A 115 10.06 5.70 -12.91
C GLU A 115 10.15 7.23 -12.85
N HIS A 116 9.09 7.90 -12.39
CA HIS A 116 9.02 9.35 -12.24
C HIS A 116 9.01 9.79 -10.77
N ASN A 117 9.42 8.92 -9.85
CA ASN A 117 9.41 9.22 -8.42
C ASN A 117 10.81 9.27 -7.81
N THR A 118 10.97 10.24 -6.92
CA THR A 118 12.04 10.27 -5.92
C THR A 118 11.39 10.02 -4.57
N ILE A 119 11.92 9.06 -3.80
CA ILE A 119 11.52 8.85 -2.40
C ILE A 119 12.64 9.30 -1.48
N SER A 120 12.26 9.78 -0.30
CA SER A 120 13.22 10.07 0.76
C SER A 120 13.09 9.03 1.85
N ILE A 121 14.23 8.51 2.29
CA ILE A 121 14.35 7.49 3.34
C ILE A 121 15.22 8.11 4.45
N ASN A 122 14.81 7.99 5.71
CA ASN A 122 15.60 8.45 6.84
C ASN A 122 16.52 7.31 7.28
N THR A 123 17.81 7.49 7.04
CA THR A 123 18.88 6.62 7.51
C THR A 123 19.45 7.14 8.82
N GLU A 124 20.36 6.39 9.46
CA GLU A 124 21.08 6.85 10.65
C GLU A 124 21.94 8.10 10.37
N GLU A 125 22.32 8.31 9.11
CA GLU A 125 23.16 9.42 8.65
C GLU A 125 22.33 10.66 8.23
N GLY A 126 21.00 10.53 8.17
CA GLY A 126 20.07 11.60 7.85
C GLY A 126 19.07 11.22 6.77
N ARG A 127 18.45 12.22 6.14
CA ARG A 127 17.49 12.00 5.05
C ARG A 127 18.23 11.87 3.73
N GLU A 128 18.05 10.74 3.06
CA GLU A 128 18.61 10.46 1.74
C GLU A 128 17.50 10.37 0.69
N ASP A 129 17.76 10.93 -0.49
CA ASP A 129 16.83 10.93 -1.62
C ASP A 129 17.25 9.87 -2.65
N TYR A 130 16.31 8.99 -2.99
CA TYR A 130 16.50 7.88 -3.91
C TYR A 130 15.63 8.05 -5.15
N HIS A 131 16.26 8.02 -6.32
CA HIS A 131 15.56 7.92 -7.60
C HIS A 131 15.12 6.47 -7.84
N MET A 132 13.82 6.30 -8.06
CA MET A 132 13.24 4.97 -8.22
C MET A 132 13.41 4.52 -9.67
N ILE A 133 14.04 3.35 -9.85
CA ILE A 133 14.19 2.71 -11.15
C ILE A 133 13.49 1.35 -11.14
N LYS A 134 12.78 1.05 -12.22
CA LYS A 134 12.28 -0.31 -12.47
C LYS A 134 13.42 -1.13 -13.06
N ILE A 135 13.77 -2.23 -12.40
CA ILE A 135 14.74 -3.21 -12.92
C ILE A 135 13.93 -4.37 -13.52
N GLU A 136 14.16 -4.65 -14.80
CA GLU A 136 13.62 -5.83 -15.46
C GLU A 136 14.64 -6.96 -15.30
N LEU A 137 14.21 -8.08 -14.70
CA LEU A 137 15.03 -9.26 -14.38
C LEU A 137 14.68 -10.42 -15.31
#